data_AF-A0A4R6YGS9-F1
#
_entry.id   AF-A0A4R6YGS9-F1
#
_cell.length_a   1.000
_cell.length_b   1.000
_cell.length_c   1.000
_cell.angle_alpha   90.00
_cell.angle_beta   90.00
_cell.angle_gamma   90.00
#
_symmetry.space_group_name_H-M   'P 1'
#
loop_
_entity.id
_entity.type
_entity.pdbx_description
1 polymer ?
#
loop_
_entity_poly.entity_id
_entity_poly.type
_entity_poly.pdbx_seq_one_letter_code
_entity_poly.pdbx_strand_id
1 'polypeptide(L)'
;MRTIFERYLPLRAPDDGGDGGGAPPADPQPGGAEPPAGAPPGGSGAAPAGGAADPYRPQGLPDTMYGKDDRETMDKMATALAGYRQRDSDRKVPDNVEAYSAFDVQQAPEAFRSHLSQIGSDPAFSAAAKIAMEEGVPVGTFQKMTTAIYQAAADAGILEHVIDPQAERSALIPESARNLAKADQDKAIDARLQENEDFIKLMMKPGADGKSKLDPKVGENALLMLMDTALGNQFLEFMRAEMTGEFRAQPLPGDGGAPAGNSERERLREQLAAPEMQPQHPKFDRARYEALDQEYRRVIGR
;
A
#
# COMPACT_ATOMS: atom_id res chain seq x y z
N MET A 1 20.93 -7.39 12.93
CA MET A 1 20.94 -7.95 11.56
C MET A 1 19.52 -7.82 11.05
N ARG A 2 19.29 -7.17 9.90
CA ARG A 2 17.94 -7.06 9.33
C ARG A 2 17.45 -8.45 8.94
N THR A 3 16.19 -8.78 9.25
CA THR A 3 15.57 -10.05 8.82
C THR A 3 15.38 -10.06 7.30
N ILE A 4 15.23 -11.22 6.68
CA ILE A 4 15.07 -11.33 5.21
C ILE A 4 13.84 -10.54 4.75
N PHE A 5 12.76 -10.61 5.52
CA PHE A 5 11.55 -9.83 5.29
C PHE A 5 11.82 -8.31 5.26
N GLU A 6 12.60 -7.81 6.22
CA GLU A 6 13.06 -6.41 6.29
C GLU A 6 14.06 -6.02 5.18
N ARG A 7 14.55 -6.96 4.37
CA ARG A 7 15.35 -6.65 3.17
C ARG A 7 14.45 -6.31 1.98
N TYR A 8 13.26 -6.89 1.90
CA TYR A 8 12.33 -6.72 0.78
C TYR A 8 11.24 -5.67 1.06
N LEU A 9 10.91 -5.40 2.32
CA LEU A 9 10.04 -4.28 2.72
C LEU A 9 10.52 -2.83 2.45
N PRO A 10 11.81 -2.47 2.57
CA PRO A 10 12.27 -1.07 2.53
C PRO A 10 12.20 -0.45 1.13
N LEU A 11 11.70 -1.19 0.14
CA LEU A 11 11.55 -0.71 -1.24
C LEU A 11 10.12 -0.25 -1.56
N ARG A 12 9.16 -0.44 -0.65
CA ARG A 12 7.76 0.05 -0.78
C ARG A 12 7.35 1.07 0.29
N ALA A 13 8.05 1.11 1.42
CA ALA A 13 8.01 2.25 2.32
C ALA A 13 9.26 3.11 2.06
N PRO A 14 9.15 4.45 1.92
CA PRO A 14 10.33 5.29 1.88
C PRO A 14 11.08 5.16 3.22
N ASP A 15 12.20 4.43 3.19
CA ASP A 15 13.14 4.31 4.31
C ASP A 15 13.79 5.66 4.60
N ASP A 16 13.94 5.95 5.89
CA ASP A 16 14.56 7.12 6.54
C ASP A 16 15.61 7.88 5.69
N GLY A 17 15.21 9.06 5.22
CA GLY A 17 16.09 10.07 4.63
C GLY A 17 16.66 10.98 5.71
N GLY A 18 17.88 10.68 6.15
CA GLY A 18 18.67 11.52 7.04
C GLY A 18 19.20 12.80 6.40
N ASP A 19 19.46 13.75 7.31
CA ASP A 19 20.37 14.90 7.25
C ASP A 19 20.36 15.85 6.05
N GLY A 20 20.03 17.10 6.37
CA GLY A 20 20.73 18.27 5.82
C GLY A 20 19.82 19.35 5.27
N GLY A 21 19.91 20.56 5.85
CA GLY A 21 19.57 21.77 5.10
C GLY A 21 19.06 22.95 5.91
N GLY A 22 19.97 23.58 6.66
CA GLY A 22 20.05 25.03 6.89
C GLY A 22 18.78 25.88 6.84
N ALA A 23 18.42 26.41 8.01
CA ALA A 23 17.56 27.58 8.13
C ALA A 23 18.13 28.76 7.31
N PRO A 24 17.33 29.41 6.44
CA PRO A 24 17.66 30.75 5.97
C PRO A 24 17.24 31.80 7.02
N PRO A 25 17.97 32.92 7.11
CA PRO A 25 17.80 33.93 8.15
C PRO A 25 16.55 34.78 7.95
N ALA A 26 16.01 35.25 9.07
CA ALA A 26 14.99 36.29 9.13
C ALA A 26 15.54 37.61 8.56
N ASP A 27 14.79 38.22 7.64
CA ASP A 27 15.02 39.60 7.22
C ASP A 27 13.97 40.56 7.79
N PRO A 28 14.36 41.83 8.00
CA PRO A 28 13.69 42.71 8.95
C PRO A 28 12.58 43.56 8.32
N GLN A 29 11.59 43.80 9.16
CA GLN A 29 10.52 44.78 9.03
C GLN A 29 11.04 46.23 8.84
N PRO A 30 10.50 47.01 7.90
CA PRO A 30 10.59 48.46 7.96
C PRO A 30 9.28 49.05 8.50
N GLY A 31 9.43 49.84 9.56
CA GLY A 31 8.36 50.67 10.12
C GLY A 31 8.21 52.01 9.41
N GLY A 32 7.04 52.62 9.63
CA GLY A 32 6.86 54.06 9.84
C GLY A 32 7.08 55.00 8.66
N ALA A 33 5.98 55.43 8.04
CA ALA A 33 5.90 56.76 7.44
C ALA A 33 4.51 57.36 7.70
N GLU A 34 4.51 58.46 8.46
CA GLU A 34 3.38 59.34 8.74
C GLU A 34 2.89 60.08 7.47
N PRO A 35 1.62 60.54 7.45
CA PRO A 35 1.02 61.18 6.27
C PRO A 35 1.32 62.69 6.22
N PRO A 36 1.54 63.30 5.04
CA PRO A 36 1.42 64.74 4.91
C PRO A 36 -0.03 65.15 4.69
N ALA A 37 -0.47 66.08 5.52
CA ALA A 37 -1.70 66.85 5.41
C ALA A 37 -1.65 67.83 4.22
N GLY A 38 -2.80 68.05 3.59
CA GLY A 38 -2.98 69.07 2.55
C GLY A 38 -4.41 69.18 2.04
N ALA A 39 -5.28 69.86 2.79
CA ALA A 39 -6.40 70.63 2.22
C ALA A 39 -5.86 72.03 1.84
N PRO A 40 -6.40 72.81 0.88
CA PRO A 40 -7.82 73.26 0.81
C PRO A 40 -8.27 73.60 -0.66
N PRO A 41 -9.29 74.45 -0.95
CA PRO A 41 -10.46 74.93 -0.19
C PRO A 41 -11.81 74.57 -0.85
N GLY A 42 -12.88 74.86 -0.11
CA GLY A 42 -14.27 74.66 -0.52
C GLY A 42 -14.73 75.50 -1.71
N GLY A 43 -15.58 74.89 -2.52
CA GLY A 43 -16.45 75.54 -3.49
C GLY A 43 -17.90 75.33 -3.07
N SER A 44 -18.51 76.37 -2.52
CA SER A 44 -19.94 76.50 -2.30
C SER A 44 -20.67 76.53 -3.65
N GLY A 45 -21.30 75.42 -4.03
CA GLY A 45 -22.24 75.32 -5.15
C GLY A 45 -23.64 75.09 -4.61
N ALA A 46 -24.53 76.06 -4.84
CA ALA A 46 -25.92 76.07 -4.38
C ALA A 46 -26.72 74.82 -4.80
N ALA A 47 -27.58 74.37 -3.89
CA ALA A 47 -28.61 73.37 -4.19
C ALA A 47 -29.67 73.93 -5.13
N PRO A 48 -30.20 73.11 -6.06
CA PRO A 48 -31.60 73.17 -6.43
C PRO A 48 -32.35 72.03 -5.73
N ALA A 49 -33.45 72.39 -5.06
CA ALA A 49 -34.44 71.44 -4.58
C ALA A 49 -35.24 70.87 -5.76
N GLY A 50 -35.53 69.57 -5.75
CA GLY A 50 -36.63 68.99 -6.53
C GLY A 50 -36.30 67.69 -7.26
N GLY A 51 -36.60 66.57 -6.61
CA GLY A 51 -36.54 65.21 -7.16
C GLY A 51 -36.02 64.26 -6.09
N ALA A 52 -36.78 63.23 -5.71
CA ALA A 52 -36.27 62.19 -4.84
C ALA A 52 -34.99 61.64 -5.49
N ALA A 53 -33.83 61.95 -4.92
CA ALA A 53 -32.56 61.51 -5.45
C ALA A 53 -32.54 59.99 -5.37
N ASP A 54 -32.48 59.32 -6.53
CA ASP A 54 -32.26 57.88 -6.56
C ASP A 54 -31.04 57.55 -5.68
N PRO A 55 -31.13 56.55 -4.78
CA PRO A 55 -30.05 56.23 -3.84
C PRO A 55 -28.73 56.03 -4.60
N TYR A 56 -27.66 56.67 -4.13
CA TYR A 56 -26.36 56.69 -4.80
C TYR A 56 -25.90 55.25 -5.05
N ARG A 57 -25.67 54.89 -6.31
CA ARG A 57 -25.23 53.55 -6.71
C ARG A 57 -23.75 53.57 -7.11
N PRO A 58 -22.84 53.03 -6.27
CA PRO A 58 -21.43 52.93 -6.62
C PRO A 58 -21.24 52.05 -7.86
N GLN A 59 -20.35 52.49 -8.75
CA GLN A 59 -20.07 51.76 -9.99
C GLN A 59 -19.34 50.45 -9.66
N GLY A 60 -19.90 49.32 -10.13
CA GLY A 60 -19.38 47.98 -9.84
C GLY A 60 -20.05 47.24 -8.66
N LEU A 61 -21.01 47.87 -7.96
CA LEU A 61 -21.76 47.18 -6.92
C LEU A 61 -22.79 46.19 -7.54
N PRO A 62 -22.75 44.90 -7.18
CA PRO A 62 -23.71 43.90 -7.65
C PRO A 62 -25.15 44.28 -7.26
N ASP A 63 -26.13 43.97 -8.12
CA ASP A 63 -27.55 44.24 -7.85
C ASP A 63 -28.04 43.62 -6.52
N THR A 64 -27.42 42.51 -6.10
CA THR A 64 -27.72 41.83 -4.84
C THR A 64 -27.32 42.60 -3.59
N MET A 65 -26.43 43.59 -3.72
CA MET A 65 -25.95 44.44 -2.63
C MET A 65 -26.64 45.81 -2.61
N TYR A 66 -27.50 46.10 -3.58
CA TYR A 66 -28.28 47.34 -3.63
C TYR A 66 -29.58 47.19 -2.83
N GLY A 67 -29.82 48.10 -1.91
CA GLY A 67 -31.05 48.20 -1.09
C GLY A 67 -32.10 49.10 -1.73
N LYS A 68 -33.31 49.11 -1.18
CA LYS A 68 -34.36 50.07 -1.58
C LYS A 68 -34.02 51.50 -1.16
N ASP A 69 -33.15 51.66 -0.17
CA ASP A 69 -32.58 52.92 0.28
C ASP A 69 -31.09 52.77 0.64
N ASP A 70 -30.44 53.89 0.95
CA ASP A 70 -29.02 53.93 1.32
C ASP A 70 -28.73 53.10 2.58
N ARG A 71 -29.68 52.99 3.53
CA ARG A 71 -29.50 52.21 4.77
C ARG A 71 -29.49 50.72 4.48
N GLU A 72 -30.44 50.23 3.69
CA GLU A 72 -30.52 48.83 3.28
C GLU A 72 -29.31 48.44 2.40
N THR A 73 -28.80 49.35 1.57
CA THR A 73 -27.56 49.16 0.82
C THR A 73 -26.35 49.00 1.76
N MET A 74 -26.22 49.88 2.75
CA MET A 74 -25.16 49.81 3.77
C MET A 74 -25.26 48.53 4.61
N ASP A 75 -26.47 48.10 4.99
CA ASP A 75 -26.69 46.87 5.74
C ASP A 75 -26.35 45.62 4.92
N LYS A 76 -26.67 45.60 3.62
CA LYS A 76 -26.28 44.52 2.69
C LYS A 76 -24.77 44.46 2.50
N MET A 77 -24.11 45.62 2.35
CA MET A 77 -22.65 45.70 2.29
C MET A 77 -21.99 45.25 3.59
N ALA A 78 -22.52 45.65 4.74
CA ALA A 78 -22.03 45.22 6.05
C ALA A 78 -22.20 43.70 6.24
N THR A 79 -23.34 43.14 5.83
CA THR A 79 -23.61 41.69 5.86
C THR A 79 -22.65 40.93 4.95
N ALA A 80 -22.41 41.43 3.73
CA ALA A 80 -21.45 40.83 2.82
C ALA A 80 -20.04 40.85 3.41
N LEU A 81 -19.60 41.99 3.94
CA LEU A 81 -18.30 42.14 4.57
C LEU A 81 -18.14 41.24 5.81
N ALA A 82 -19.18 41.12 6.63
CA ALA A 82 -19.21 40.18 7.75
C ALA A 82 -19.09 38.74 7.26
N GLY A 83 -19.78 38.36 6.17
CA GLY A 83 -19.64 37.05 5.54
C GLY A 83 -18.26 36.79 4.96
N TYR A 84 -17.58 37.79 4.39
CA TYR A 84 -16.19 37.67 3.95
C TYR A 84 -15.24 37.48 5.13
N ARG A 85 -15.37 38.31 6.18
CA ARG A 85 -14.55 38.18 7.38
C ARG A 85 -14.77 36.86 8.10
N GLN A 86 -16.02 36.38 8.17
CA GLN A 86 -16.35 35.08 8.74
C GLN A 86 -15.72 33.96 7.91
N ARG A 87 -15.84 34.01 6.58
CA ARG A 87 -15.20 33.04 5.68
C ARG A 87 -13.68 33.02 5.80
N ASP A 88 -13.05 34.19 5.90
CA ASP A 88 -11.60 34.29 6.07
C ASP A 88 -11.16 33.85 7.48
N SER A 89 -11.98 34.10 8.51
CA SER A 89 -11.76 33.56 9.86
C SER A 89 -11.93 32.03 9.89
N ASP A 90 -12.87 31.49 9.13
CA ASP A 90 -13.18 30.06 9.06
C ASP A 90 -12.20 29.30 8.15
N ARG A 91 -11.45 30.00 7.28
CA ARG A 91 -10.44 29.41 6.40
C ARG A 91 -9.32 28.70 7.16
N LYS A 92 -9.07 29.02 8.45
CA LYS A 92 -8.13 28.30 9.34
C LYS A 92 -6.88 27.82 8.61
N VAL A 93 -6.23 28.72 7.86
CA VAL A 93 -4.95 28.41 7.21
C VAL A 93 -3.94 28.25 8.34
N PRO A 94 -3.25 27.11 8.44
CA PRO A 94 -2.33 26.86 9.53
C PRO A 94 -1.02 27.61 9.28
N ASP A 95 -0.36 28.01 10.35
CA ASP A 95 0.97 28.64 10.31
C ASP A 95 2.08 27.61 10.04
N ASN A 96 1.76 26.32 10.02
CA ASN A 96 2.70 25.23 9.88
C ASN A 96 2.20 24.13 8.92
N VAL A 97 3.16 23.49 8.25
CA VAL A 97 2.87 22.46 7.23
C VAL A 97 2.35 21.17 7.89
N GLU A 98 2.76 20.91 9.14
CA GLU A 98 2.38 19.72 9.91
C GLU A 98 0.88 19.68 10.24
N ALA A 99 0.18 20.82 10.24
CA ALA A 99 -1.27 20.82 10.45
C ALA A 99 -2.03 20.10 9.31
N TYR A 100 -1.46 20.03 8.10
CA TYR A 100 -2.11 19.34 6.99
C TYR A 100 -2.10 17.82 7.14
N SER A 101 -1.10 17.23 7.82
CA SER A 101 -1.00 15.78 8.05
C SER A 101 -1.86 15.30 9.23
N ALA A 102 -2.47 16.21 10.00
CA ALA A 102 -3.36 15.87 11.10
C ALA A 102 -4.76 15.43 10.62
N PHE A 103 -4.83 14.32 9.89
CA PHE A 103 -6.11 13.75 9.44
C PHE A 103 -6.90 13.15 10.60
N ASP A 104 -8.22 13.29 10.55
CA ASP A 104 -9.10 12.49 11.39
C ASP A 104 -9.21 11.07 10.84
N VAL A 105 -8.41 10.17 11.39
CA VAL A 105 -8.32 8.76 10.99
C VAL A 105 -9.69 8.04 11.09
N GLN A 106 -10.57 8.47 12.00
CA GLN A 106 -11.87 7.82 12.18
C GLN A 106 -12.84 8.15 11.04
N GLN A 107 -12.74 9.37 10.51
CA GLN A 107 -13.58 9.84 9.40
C GLN A 107 -13.04 9.46 8.02
N ALA A 108 -11.80 8.99 7.95
CA ALA A 108 -11.19 8.54 6.71
C ALA A 108 -11.78 7.22 6.20
N PRO A 109 -11.88 7.01 4.87
CA PRO A 109 -12.27 5.74 4.27
C PRO A 109 -11.36 4.60 4.72
N GLU A 110 -11.91 3.40 4.93
CA GLU A 110 -11.17 2.23 5.45
C GLU A 110 -9.93 1.90 4.64
N ALA A 111 -10.01 1.96 3.31
CA ALA A 111 -8.90 1.71 2.40
C ALA A 111 -7.73 2.68 2.59
N PHE A 112 -7.98 3.88 3.12
CA PHE A 112 -6.99 4.94 3.27
C PHE A 112 -6.44 5.04 4.70
N ARG A 113 -7.14 4.47 5.70
CA ARG A 113 -6.75 4.58 7.12
C ARG A 113 -5.34 4.06 7.41
N SER A 114 -4.90 3.00 6.73
CA SER A 114 -3.55 2.44 6.90
C SER A 114 -2.46 3.34 6.28
N HIS A 115 -2.78 4.10 5.23
CA HIS A 115 -1.85 5.06 4.61
C HIS A 115 -1.73 6.35 5.43
N LEU A 116 -2.76 6.72 6.20
CA LEU A 116 -2.77 7.95 7.00
C LEU A 116 -1.70 8.02 8.08
N SER A 117 -1.34 6.89 8.70
CA SER A 117 -0.27 6.88 9.70
C SER A 117 1.11 7.21 9.12
N GLN A 118 1.29 7.07 7.81
CA GLN A 118 2.57 7.30 7.12
C GLN A 118 2.56 8.56 6.26
N ILE A 119 1.40 9.21 6.08
CA ILE A 119 1.26 10.35 5.18
C ILE A 119 2.09 11.56 5.61
N GLY A 120 2.32 11.73 6.92
CA GLY A 120 3.18 12.78 7.45
C GLY A 120 4.66 12.58 7.12
N SER A 121 5.07 11.36 6.76
CA SER A 121 6.43 11.02 6.35
C SER A 121 6.59 10.97 4.83
N ASP A 122 5.51 11.16 4.06
CA ASP A 122 5.56 11.16 2.60
C ASP A 122 6.14 12.49 2.08
N PRO A 123 7.28 12.47 1.36
CA PRO A 123 7.87 13.67 0.77
C PRO A 123 6.95 14.36 -0.25
N ALA A 124 6.17 13.58 -1.01
CA ALA A 124 5.24 14.12 -2.00
C ALA A 124 4.08 14.85 -1.30
N PHE A 125 3.56 14.29 -0.22
CA PHE A 125 2.57 14.95 0.63
C PHE A 125 3.13 16.24 1.24
N SER A 126 4.34 16.20 1.79
CA SER A 126 4.99 17.36 2.41
C SER A 126 5.20 18.50 1.41
N ALA A 127 5.61 18.19 0.17
CA ALA A 127 5.74 19.17 -0.91
C ALA A 127 4.38 19.78 -1.28
N ALA A 128 3.33 18.97 -1.40
CA ALA A 128 1.98 19.44 -1.68
C ALA A 128 1.41 20.30 -0.55
N ALA A 129 1.64 19.92 0.71
CA ALA A 129 1.20 20.66 1.89
C ALA A 129 1.89 22.03 2.01
N LYS A 130 3.17 22.12 1.64
CA LYS A 130 3.88 23.41 1.57
C LYS A 130 3.25 24.36 0.56
N ILE A 131 2.98 23.89 -0.66
CA ILE A 131 2.31 24.69 -1.70
C ILE A 131 0.90 25.09 -1.25
N ALA A 132 0.16 24.16 -0.62
CA ALA A 132 -1.16 24.44 -0.09
C ALA A 132 -1.13 25.56 0.97
N MET A 133 -0.11 25.58 1.83
CA MET A 133 0.11 26.66 2.79
C MET A 133 0.42 27.99 2.11
N GLU A 134 1.34 27.99 1.13
CA GLU A 134 1.71 29.20 0.35
C GLU A 134 0.51 29.81 -0.40
N GLU A 135 -0.38 28.97 -0.92
CA GLU A 135 -1.60 29.38 -1.63
C GLU A 135 -2.80 29.65 -0.70
N GLY A 136 -2.62 29.54 0.61
CA GLY A 136 -3.67 29.82 1.60
C GLY A 136 -4.86 28.84 1.53
N VAL A 137 -4.60 27.59 1.17
CA VAL A 137 -5.62 26.53 1.12
C VAL A 137 -5.99 26.11 2.55
N PRO A 138 -7.28 26.12 2.93
CA PRO A 138 -7.69 25.61 4.24
C PRO A 138 -7.32 24.15 4.46
N VAL A 139 -6.91 23.77 5.68
CA VAL A 139 -6.57 22.38 6.06
C VAL A 139 -7.67 21.41 5.64
N GLY A 140 -8.92 21.72 5.99
CA GLY A 140 -10.06 20.86 5.67
C GLY A 140 -10.30 20.70 4.17
N THR A 141 -9.92 21.69 3.34
CA THR A 141 -10.03 21.59 1.88
C THR A 141 -8.92 20.69 1.33
N PHE A 142 -7.69 20.90 1.79
CA PHE A 142 -6.55 20.08 1.38
C PHE A 142 -6.76 18.61 1.76
N GLN A 143 -7.14 18.34 3.01
CA GLN A 143 -7.41 16.96 3.48
C GLN A 143 -8.53 16.29 2.68
N LYS A 144 -9.60 17.00 2.30
CA LYS A 144 -10.65 16.48 1.42
C LYS A 144 -10.11 16.14 0.03
N MET A 145 -9.30 17.01 -0.57
CA MET A 145 -8.67 16.75 -1.87
C MET A 145 -7.75 15.54 -1.81
N THR A 146 -6.87 15.46 -0.81
CA THR A 146 -5.99 14.32 -0.61
C THR A 146 -6.79 13.04 -0.44
N THR A 147 -7.81 13.03 0.41
CA THR A 147 -8.67 11.85 0.61
C THR A 147 -9.33 11.40 -0.70
N ALA A 148 -9.83 12.34 -1.51
CA ALA A 148 -10.46 12.02 -2.79
C ALA A 148 -9.46 11.42 -3.81
N ILE A 149 -8.23 11.95 -3.87
CA ILE A 149 -7.18 11.44 -4.76
C ILE A 149 -6.77 10.03 -4.34
N TYR A 150 -6.53 9.81 -3.05
CA TYR A 150 -6.13 8.51 -2.54
C TYR A 150 -7.25 7.48 -2.67
N GLN A 151 -8.50 7.86 -2.45
CA GLN A 151 -9.64 6.96 -2.71
C GLN A 151 -9.72 6.58 -4.18
N ALA A 152 -9.60 7.53 -5.11
CA ALA A 152 -9.61 7.24 -6.54
C ALA A 152 -8.42 6.37 -6.96
N ALA A 153 -7.25 6.56 -6.37
CA ALA A 153 -6.06 5.74 -6.62
C ALA A 153 -6.21 4.32 -6.05
N ALA A 154 -6.86 4.16 -4.89
CA ALA A 154 -7.23 2.85 -4.34
C ALA A 154 -8.26 2.14 -5.23
N ASP A 155 -9.32 2.83 -5.64
CA ASP A 155 -10.38 2.28 -6.51
C ASP A 155 -9.83 1.89 -7.89
N ALA A 156 -8.83 2.62 -8.39
CA ALA A 156 -8.14 2.31 -9.64
C ALA A 156 -7.09 1.19 -9.50
N GLY A 157 -6.86 0.66 -8.30
CA GLY A 157 -5.81 -0.34 -8.03
C GLY A 157 -4.38 0.19 -8.22
N ILE A 158 -4.20 1.52 -8.19
CA ILE A 158 -2.90 2.18 -8.30
C ILE A 158 -2.18 2.16 -6.94
N LEU A 159 -2.94 2.26 -5.85
CA LEU A 159 -2.39 2.08 -4.51
C LEU A 159 -2.31 0.59 -4.19
N GLU A 160 -1.09 0.09 -4.05
CA GLU A 160 -0.86 -1.16 -3.35
C GLU A 160 -1.31 -1.02 -1.89
N HIS A 161 -1.93 -2.06 -1.34
CA HIS A 161 -2.32 -2.05 0.07
C HIS A 161 -1.09 -1.82 0.97
N VAL A 162 -1.20 -0.93 1.97
CA VAL A 162 -0.14 -0.81 2.99
C VAL A 162 0.08 -2.17 3.62
N ILE A 163 1.29 -2.68 3.46
CA ILE A 163 1.74 -3.91 4.08
C ILE A 163 2.03 -3.60 5.55
N ASP A 164 1.26 -4.17 6.47
CA ASP A 164 1.61 -4.14 7.90
C ASP A 164 2.67 -5.23 8.16
N PRO A 165 3.92 -4.86 8.50
CA PRO A 165 5.00 -5.83 8.64
C PRO A 165 4.73 -6.86 9.76
N GLN A 166 3.99 -6.48 10.82
CA GLN A 166 3.68 -7.38 11.92
C GLN A 166 2.55 -8.34 11.57
N ALA A 167 1.53 -7.86 10.84
CA ALA A 167 0.45 -8.70 10.35
C ALA A 167 0.98 -9.74 9.34
N GLU A 168 1.83 -9.32 8.40
CA GLU A 168 2.43 -10.23 7.41
C GLU A 168 3.34 -11.28 8.06
N ARG A 169 4.19 -10.89 9.02
CA ARG A 169 5.02 -11.85 9.77
C ARG A 169 4.15 -12.86 10.52
N SER A 170 3.04 -12.41 11.11
CA SER A 170 2.11 -13.31 11.80
C SER A 170 1.43 -14.29 10.84
N ALA A 171 1.09 -13.84 9.62
CA ALA A 171 0.53 -14.68 8.57
C ALA A 171 1.54 -15.71 8.02
N LEU A 172 2.84 -15.45 8.14
CA LEU A 172 3.92 -16.35 7.75
C LEU A 172 4.24 -17.44 8.78
N ILE A 173 3.65 -17.43 9.98
CA ILE A 173 3.92 -18.46 10.99
C ILE A 173 3.38 -19.82 10.49
N PRO A 174 4.24 -20.82 10.26
CA PRO A 174 3.77 -22.15 9.86
C PRO A 174 2.92 -22.78 10.96
N GLU A 175 1.97 -23.64 10.58
CA GLU A 175 1.05 -24.27 11.54
C GLU A 175 1.78 -25.02 12.66
N SER A 176 2.90 -25.67 12.32
CA SER A 176 3.77 -26.38 13.26
C SER A 176 4.44 -25.46 14.30
N ALA A 177 4.59 -24.17 14.01
CA ALA A 177 5.26 -23.20 14.86
C ALA A 177 4.31 -22.30 15.68
N ARG A 178 2.99 -22.36 15.45
CA ARG A 178 2.02 -21.46 16.11
C ARG A 178 2.05 -21.49 17.64
N ASN A 179 2.41 -22.65 18.21
CA ASN A 179 2.47 -22.84 19.66
C ASN A 179 3.87 -22.63 20.25
N LEU A 180 4.87 -22.29 19.44
CA LEU A 180 6.24 -22.05 19.89
C LEU A 180 6.38 -20.65 20.49
N ALA A 181 7.46 -20.43 21.23
CA ALA A 181 7.82 -19.09 21.70
C ALA A 181 8.13 -18.16 20.51
N LYS A 182 7.89 -16.85 20.67
CA LYS A 182 8.08 -15.85 19.60
C LYS A 182 9.44 -15.94 18.89
N ALA A 183 10.52 -16.17 19.64
CA ALA A 183 11.85 -16.31 19.07
C ALA A 183 12.00 -17.53 18.13
N ASP A 184 11.28 -18.62 18.39
CA ASP A 184 11.32 -19.82 17.55
C ASP A 184 10.29 -19.72 16.40
N GLN A 185 9.20 -18.98 16.59
CA GLN A 185 8.32 -18.56 15.49
C GLN A 185 9.07 -17.70 14.47
N ASP A 186 9.85 -16.72 14.94
CA ASP A 186 10.67 -15.85 14.08
C ASP A 186 11.70 -16.64 13.29
N LYS A 187 12.38 -17.62 13.91
CA LYS A 187 13.30 -18.53 13.18
C LYS A 187 12.57 -19.37 12.14
N ALA A 188 11.36 -19.86 12.45
CA ALA A 188 10.59 -20.64 11.50
C ALA A 188 10.13 -19.80 10.30
N ILE A 189 9.76 -18.54 10.53
CA ILE A 189 9.46 -17.57 9.45
C ILE A 189 10.72 -17.34 8.61
N ASP A 190 11.84 -16.99 9.23
CA ASP A 190 13.09 -16.71 8.50
C ASP A 190 13.56 -17.93 7.69
N ALA A 191 13.40 -19.14 8.22
CA ALA A 191 13.71 -20.38 7.49
C ALA A 191 12.80 -20.54 6.25
N ARG A 192 11.48 -20.34 6.38
CA ARG A 192 10.55 -20.40 5.23
C ARG A 192 10.94 -19.39 4.14
N LEU A 193 11.22 -18.15 4.53
CA LEU A 193 11.63 -17.10 3.60
C LEU A 193 12.95 -17.46 2.89
N GLN A 194 13.93 -17.95 3.66
CA GLN A 194 15.23 -18.35 3.10
C GLN A 194 15.07 -19.48 2.08
N GLU A 195 14.24 -20.49 2.37
CA GLU A 195 14.02 -21.58 1.43
C GLU A 195 13.34 -21.12 0.12
N ASN A 196 12.43 -20.16 0.19
CA ASN A 196 11.81 -19.55 -1.00
C ASN A 196 12.84 -18.78 -1.83
N GLU A 197 13.68 -17.97 -1.17
CA GLU A 197 14.76 -17.23 -1.82
C GLU A 197 15.75 -18.18 -2.50
N ASP A 198 16.16 -19.24 -1.80
CA ASP A 198 17.09 -20.24 -2.32
C ASP A 198 16.51 -21.04 -3.49
N PHE A 199 15.21 -21.33 -3.47
CA PHE A 199 14.52 -21.98 -4.58
C PHE A 199 14.58 -21.14 -5.87
N ILE A 200 14.24 -19.85 -5.80
CA ILE A 200 14.32 -18.97 -6.98
C ILE A 200 15.77 -18.82 -7.44
N LYS A 201 16.72 -18.60 -6.51
CA LYS A 201 18.15 -18.52 -6.86
C LYS A 201 18.67 -19.80 -7.51
N LEU A 202 18.18 -20.96 -7.08
CA LEU A 202 18.53 -22.23 -7.72
C LEU A 202 18.01 -22.30 -9.16
N MET A 203 16.81 -21.79 -9.45
CA MET A 203 16.28 -21.72 -10.82
C MET A 203 17.03 -20.73 -11.72
N MET A 204 17.62 -19.69 -11.13
CA MET A 204 18.46 -18.71 -11.83
C MET A 204 19.85 -19.26 -12.16
N LYS A 205 20.31 -20.33 -11.50
CA LYS A 205 21.62 -20.93 -11.79
C LYS A 205 21.60 -21.64 -13.14
N PRO A 206 22.67 -21.53 -13.94
CA PRO A 206 22.80 -22.28 -15.19
C PRO A 206 22.79 -23.78 -14.92
N GLY A 207 22.01 -24.53 -15.71
CA GLY A 207 22.03 -25.99 -15.73
C GLY A 207 23.28 -26.56 -16.40
N ALA A 208 23.35 -27.88 -16.52
CA ALA A 208 24.42 -28.58 -17.22
C ALA A 208 24.51 -28.22 -18.72
N ASP A 209 23.43 -27.69 -19.28
CA ASP A 209 23.32 -27.16 -20.64
C ASP A 209 23.72 -25.68 -20.77
N GLY A 210 24.20 -25.07 -19.67
CA GLY A 210 24.62 -23.66 -19.61
C GLY A 210 23.47 -22.66 -19.63
N LYS A 211 22.21 -23.12 -19.57
CA LYS A 211 21.03 -22.25 -19.57
C LYS A 211 20.36 -22.27 -18.20
N SER A 212 19.95 -21.11 -17.72
CA SER A 212 19.13 -21.01 -16.50
C SER A 212 17.68 -21.37 -16.82
N LYS A 213 17.01 -22.03 -15.86
CA LYS A 213 15.57 -22.33 -15.99
C LYS A 213 14.71 -21.07 -15.86
N LEU A 214 15.23 -20.10 -15.11
CA LEU A 214 14.66 -18.77 -14.96
C LEU A 214 15.74 -17.73 -15.33
N ASP A 215 15.38 -16.76 -16.16
CA ASP A 215 16.28 -15.63 -16.43
C ASP A 215 16.61 -14.92 -15.10
N PRO A 216 17.89 -14.66 -14.79
CA PRO A 216 18.28 -14.04 -13.53
C PRO A 216 17.56 -12.72 -13.23
N LYS A 217 17.34 -11.86 -14.23
CA LYS A 217 16.65 -10.58 -14.03
C LYS A 217 15.18 -10.78 -13.68
N VAL A 218 14.55 -11.80 -14.28
CA VAL A 218 13.17 -12.15 -13.97
C VAL A 218 13.08 -12.74 -12.56
N GLY A 219 14.03 -13.58 -12.16
CA GLY A 219 14.09 -14.15 -10.81
C GLY A 219 14.31 -13.10 -9.72
N GLU A 220 15.21 -12.14 -9.96
CA GLU A 220 15.43 -11.02 -9.03
C GLU A 220 14.18 -10.14 -8.89
N ASN A 221 13.51 -9.83 -10.00
CA ASN A 221 12.27 -9.05 -9.96
C ASN A 221 11.13 -9.82 -9.27
N ALA A 222 11.03 -11.14 -9.49
CA ALA A 222 10.04 -11.99 -8.82
C ALA A 222 10.28 -12.02 -7.31
N LEU A 223 11.53 -12.14 -6.86
CA LEU A 223 11.87 -12.06 -5.44
C LEU A 223 11.47 -10.70 -4.87
N LEU A 224 11.78 -9.61 -5.58
CA LEU A 224 11.45 -8.26 -5.13
C LEU A 224 9.94 -8.04 -4.96
N MET A 225 9.12 -8.59 -5.85
CA MET A 225 7.67 -8.34 -5.84
C MET A 225 6.87 -9.28 -4.93
N LEU A 226 7.43 -10.45 -4.57
CA LEU A 226 6.69 -11.52 -3.90
C LEU A 226 7.22 -11.84 -2.49
N MET A 227 8.50 -11.56 -2.20
CA MET A 227 9.07 -11.88 -0.88
C MET A 227 8.64 -10.93 0.24
N ASP A 228 8.09 -9.77 -0.10
CA ASP A 228 7.68 -8.71 0.81
C ASP A 228 6.25 -8.89 1.39
N THR A 229 5.49 -9.86 0.87
CA THR A 229 4.14 -10.20 1.35
C THR A 229 4.04 -11.68 1.76
N ALA A 230 3.18 -11.99 2.73
CA ALA A 230 2.91 -13.36 3.14
C ALA A 230 2.27 -14.18 2.00
N LEU A 231 1.36 -13.56 1.24
CA LEU A 231 0.72 -14.20 0.09
C LEU A 231 1.73 -14.50 -1.03
N GLY A 232 2.65 -13.58 -1.33
CA GLY A 232 3.69 -13.82 -2.32
C GLY A 232 4.62 -14.97 -1.92
N ASN A 233 4.97 -15.07 -0.63
CA ASN A 233 5.72 -16.20 -0.10
C ASN A 233 4.95 -17.53 -0.15
N GLN A 234 3.65 -17.53 0.18
CA GLN A 234 2.81 -18.72 0.04
C GLN A 234 2.68 -19.16 -1.42
N PHE A 235 2.64 -18.22 -2.37
CA PHE A 235 2.66 -18.53 -3.79
C PHE A 235 3.99 -19.17 -4.22
N LEU A 236 5.13 -18.65 -3.74
CA LEU A 236 6.44 -19.24 -4.01
C LEU A 236 6.56 -20.66 -3.45
N GLU A 237 6.02 -20.92 -2.25
CA GLU A 237 5.95 -22.26 -1.66
C GLU A 237 5.10 -23.20 -2.51
N PHE A 238 3.92 -22.76 -2.95
CA PHE A 238 3.06 -23.54 -3.84
C PHE A 238 3.78 -23.89 -5.16
N MET A 239 4.42 -22.91 -5.78
CA MET A 239 5.20 -23.11 -7.01
C MET A 239 6.36 -24.07 -6.80
N ARG A 240 7.08 -23.95 -5.68
CA ARG A 240 8.14 -24.86 -5.29
C ARG A 240 7.60 -26.28 -5.16
N ALA A 241 6.53 -26.47 -4.40
CA ALA A 241 5.91 -27.77 -4.15
C ALA A 241 5.40 -28.44 -5.44
N GLU A 242 4.83 -27.68 -6.38
CA GLU A 242 4.41 -28.20 -7.68
C GLU A 242 5.61 -28.62 -8.54
N MET A 243 6.70 -27.85 -8.52
CA MET A 243 7.91 -28.13 -9.32
C MET A 243 8.80 -29.23 -8.76
N THR A 244 8.91 -29.34 -7.43
CA THR A 244 9.67 -30.41 -6.76
C THR A 244 8.87 -31.70 -6.67
N GLY A 245 7.58 -31.66 -7.02
CA GLY A 245 6.69 -32.80 -6.90
C GLY A 245 6.39 -33.14 -5.44
N GLU A 246 6.40 -32.17 -4.54
CA GLU A 246 5.96 -32.34 -3.16
C GLU A 246 4.48 -32.81 -3.10
N PHE A 247 3.67 -32.38 -4.08
CA PHE A 247 2.31 -32.90 -4.31
C PHE A 247 2.25 -34.18 -5.16
N ARG A 248 3.36 -34.55 -5.82
CA ARG A 248 3.51 -35.81 -6.56
C ARG A 248 4.20 -36.83 -5.67
N ALA A 249 3.45 -37.36 -4.70
CA ALA A 249 3.78 -38.57 -3.95
C ALA A 249 5.30 -38.74 -3.73
N GLN A 250 5.91 -37.86 -2.92
CA GLN A 250 7.11 -38.30 -2.22
C GLN A 250 6.73 -39.55 -1.41
N PRO A 251 7.56 -40.61 -1.39
CA PRO A 251 7.33 -41.75 -0.52
C PRO A 251 7.59 -41.31 0.93
N LEU A 252 6.63 -40.58 1.49
CA LEU A 252 6.50 -40.39 2.92
C LEU A 252 5.98 -41.72 3.49
N PRO A 253 6.65 -42.29 4.51
CA PRO A 253 6.19 -43.50 5.16
C PRO A 253 5.01 -43.12 6.06
N GLY A 254 3.78 -43.28 5.58
CA GLY A 254 2.61 -43.18 6.47
C GLY A 254 1.35 -42.64 5.81
N ASP A 255 0.39 -43.54 5.68
CA ASP A 255 -1.07 -43.35 5.62
C ASP A 255 -1.69 -42.36 4.63
N GLY A 256 -2.31 -42.95 3.61
CA GLY A 256 -3.75 -42.77 3.44
C GLY A 256 -4.22 -41.96 2.23
N GLY A 257 -4.28 -42.61 1.06
CA GLY A 257 -5.28 -42.29 0.03
C GLY A 257 -4.74 -41.78 -1.32
N ALA A 258 -4.18 -42.68 -2.14
CA ALA A 258 -3.87 -42.39 -3.54
C ALA A 258 -5.08 -42.61 -4.48
N PRO A 259 -5.27 -41.77 -5.52
CA PRO A 259 -6.34 -41.92 -6.49
C PRO A 259 -6.09 -43.10 -7.45
N ALA A 260 -7.19 -43.72 -7.88
CA ALA A 260 -7.32 -45.09 -8.38
C ALA A 260 -6.70 -45.45 -9.75
N GLY A 261 -5.66 -44.75 -10.22
CA GLY A 261 -5.00 -45.03 -11.50
C GLY A 261 -3.58 -45.60 -11.39
N ASN A 262 -2.81 -45.18 -10.39
CA ASN A 262 -1.43 -45.62 -10.17
C ASN A 262 -1.30 -46.70 -9.08
N SER A 263 -2.36 -46.89 -8.26
CA SER A 263 -2.33 -47.81 -7.11
C SER A 263 -2.28 -49.29 -7.50
N GLU A 264 -2.84 -49.68 -8.65
CA GLU A 264 -2.85 -51.09 -9.07
C GLU A 264 -1.45 -51.55 -9.54
N ARG A 265 -0.76 -50.69 -10.28
CA ARG A 265 0.62 -50.93 -10.72
C ARG A 265 1.61 -50.96 -9.55
N GLU A 266 1.44 -50.03 -8.61
CA GLU A 266 2.27 -49.97 -7.40
C GLU A 266 2.03 -51.17 -6.49
N ARG A 267 0.77 -51.57 -6.29
CA ARG A 267 0.42 -52.78 -5.52
C ARG A 267 1.03 -54.05 -6.12
N LEU A 268 0.98 -54.21 -7.45
CA LEU A 268 1.57 -55.38 -8.12
C LEU A 268 3.10 -55.38 -8.01
N ARG A 269 3.74 -54.21 -8.08
CA ARG A 269 5.19 -54.06 -7.87
C ARG A 269 5.60 -54.40 -6.44
N GLU A 270 4.85 -53.96 -5.45
CA GLU A 270 5.08 -54.29 -4.03
C GLU A 270 4.92 -55.79 -3.78
N GLN A 271 3.90 -56.42 -4.38
CA GLN A 271 3.70 -57.87 -4.26
C GLN A 271 4.85 -58.66 -4.91
N LEU A 272 5.37 -58.22 -6.06
CA LEU A 272 6.56 -58.83 -6.69
C LEU A 272 7.86 -58.56 -5.92
N ALA A 273 7.95 -57.45 -5.18
CA ALA A 273 9.09 -57.11 -4.34
C ALA A 273 9.07 -57.80 -2.96
N ALA A 274 7.97 -58.48 -2.60
CA ALA A 274 7.86 -59.20 -1.35
C ALA A 274 8.96 -60.27 -1.24
N PRO A 275 9.56 -60.47 -0.05
CA PRO A 275 10.60 -61.49 0.15
C PRO A 275 10.14 -62.89 -0.27
N GLU A 276 8.85 -63.18 -0.12
CA GLU A 276 8.25 -64.46 -0.49
C GLU A 276 8.18 -64.72 -2.01
N MET A 277 8.33 -63.67 -2.83
CA MET A 277 8.37 -63.75 -4.30
C MET A 277 9.79 -63.83 -4.86
N GLN A 278 10.81 -63.91 -3.99
CA GLN A 278 12.19 -64.10 -4.42
C GLN A 278 12.48 -65.60 -4.64
N PRO A 279 13.12 -66.00 -5.75
CA PRO A 279 13.39 -67.41 -6.06
C PRO A 279 14.22 -68.17 -5.02
N GLN A 280 14.92 -67.44 -4.14
CA GLN A 280 15.76 -67.99 -3.08
C GLN A 280 15.02 -68.13 -1.74
N HIS A 281 13.76 -67.69 -1.65
CA HIS A 281 12.98 -67.73 -0.41
C HIS A 281 12.36 -69.12 -0.18
N PRO A 282 12.37 -69.67 1.04
CA PRO A 282 11.86 -71.02 1.34
C PRO A 282 10.34 -71.18 1.11
N LYS A 283 9.59 -70.07 1.01
CA LYS A 283 8.16 -70.05 0.68
C LYS A 283 7.86 -69.59 -0.74
N PHE A 284 8.86 -69.57 -1.62
CA PHE A 284 8.69 -69.14 -3.00
C PHE A 284 7.73 -70.09 -3.73
N ASP A 285 6.63 -69.52 -4.22
CA ASP A 285 5.69 -70.21 -5.08
C ASP A 285 5.84 -69.66 -6.51
N ARG A 286 6.39 -70.51 -7.38
CA ARG A 286 6.64 -70.18 -8.78
C ARG A 286 5.35 -69.89 -9.55
N ALA A 287 4.27 -70.61 -9.28
CA ALA A 287 2.99 -70.40 -9.97
C ALA A 287 2.39 -69.04 -9.58
N ARG A 288 2.54 -68.67 -8.30
CA ARG A 288 2.10 -67.37 -7.79
C ARG A 288 2.91 -66.22 -8.36
N TYR A 289 4.23 -66.37 -8.46
CA TYR A 289 5.12 -65.39 -9.10
C TYR A 289 4.77 -65.17 -10.59
N GLU A 290 4.59 -66.26 -11.35
CA GLU A 290 4.27 -66.19 -12.77
C GLU A 290 2.89 -65.55 -13.03
N ALA A 291 1.89 -65.81 -12.17
CA ALA A 291 0.58 -65.17 -12.25
C ALA A 291 0.67 -63.65 -11.98
N LEU A 292 1.43 -63.25 -10.97
CA LEU A 292 1.66 -61.84 -10.61
C LEU A 292 2.44 -61.08 -11.69
N ASP A 293 3.46 -61.69 -12.30
CA ASP A 293 4.22 -61.09 -13.40
C ASP A 293 3.35 -60.92 -14.66
N GLN A 294 2.47 -61.89 -14.97
CA GLN A 294 1.51 -61.76 -16.07
C GLN A 294 0.50 -60.62 -15.84
N GLU A 295 -0.02 -60.48 -14.62
CA GLU A 295 -0.94 -59.41 -14.25
C GLU A 295 -0.24 -58.04 -14.33
N TYR A 296 0.99 -57.94 -13.84
CA TYR A 296 1.81 -56.74 -13.93
C TYR A 296 2.10 -56.32 -15.38
N ARG A 297 2.45 -57.28 -16.26
CA ARG A 297 2.65 -57.01 -17.69
C ARG A 297 1.38 -56.56 -18.39
N ARG A 298 0.22 -57.11 -18.00
CA ARG A 298 -1.10 -56.72 -18.57
C ARG A 298 -1.49 -55.30 -18.21
N VAL A 299 -1.14 -54.84 -17.01
CA VAL A 299 -1.40 -53.48 -16.52
C VAL A 299 -0.43 -52.47 -17.14
N ILE A 300 0.81 -52.85 -17.44
CA ILE A 300 1.82 -51.96 -18.05
C ILE A 300 1.72 -51.88 -19.58
N GLY A 301 1.22 -52.93 -20.24
CA GLY A 301 1.07 -52.98 -21.70
C GLY A 301 -0.20 -52.32 -22.25
N ARG A 302 -0.92 -51.54 -21.46
CA ARG A 302 -2.10 -50.75 -21.85
C ARG A 302 -1.80 -49.26 -21.87
#